data_AF-A0A5C7GMP7-F1
#
_entry.id   AF-A0A5C7GMP7-F1
#
_cell.length_a   1.000
_cell.length_b   1.000
_cell.length_c   1.000
_cell.angle_alpha   90.00
_cell.angle_beta   90.00
_cell.angle_gamma   90.00
#
_symmetry.space_group_name_H-M   'P 1'
#
loop_
_entity.id
_entity.type
_entity.pdbx_description
1 polymer ?
#
loop_
_entity_poly.entity_id
_entity_poly.type
_entity_poly.pdbx_seq_one_letter_code
_entity_poly.pdbx_strand_id
1 'polypeptide(L)'
;MEHTELTYILAANKVAMELFKESKETLMNSNCYDFMVYRFSNWNAIMEELEEWEDYIDINESAYHELYSNICLKFRGLIKYL
;
A
#
# COMPACT_ATOMS: atom_id res chain seq x y z
N MET A 1 16.50 25.32 1.04
CA MET A 1 15.58 24.34 0.44
C MET A 1 15.14 23.44 1.55
N GLU A 2 13.90 23.57 2.02
CA GLU A 2 13.30 22.55 2.87
C GLU A 2 13.12 21.31 1.98
N HIS A 3 13.95 20.29 2.20
CA HIS A 3 13.65 18.97 1.68
C HIS A 3 12.47 18.47 2.50
N THR A 4 11.25 18.62 1.98
CA THR A 4 10.10 17.90 2.52
C THR A 4 10.35 16.44 2.19
N GLU A 5 10.91 15.69 3.15
CA GLU A 5 11.14 14.26 2.99
C GLU A 5 9.80 13.59 2.74
N LEU A 6 9.73 12.84 1.63
CA LEU A 6 8.53 12.09 1.28
C LEU A 6 8.54 10.80 2.10
N THR A 7 7.41 10.54 2.76
CA THR A 7 7.14 9.29 3.45
C THR A 7 6.31 8.39 2.55
N TYR A 8 6.64 7.09 2.60
CA TYR A 8 5.92 6.05 1.89
C TYR A 8 5.50 4.98 2.89
N ILE A 9 4.24 4.60 2.86
CA ILE A 9 3.70 3.55 3.75
C ILE A 9 2.84 2.56 2.98
N LEU A 10 2.74 1.36 3.53
CA LEU A 10 1.72 0.37 3.22
C LEU A 10 0.71 0.37 4.37
N ALA A 11 -0.56 0.60 4.06
CA ALA A 11 -1.67 0.38 5.00
C ALA A 11 -2.46 -0.85 4.56
N ALA A 12 -2.86 -1.70 5.51
CA ALA A 12 -3.42 -3.00 5.17
C ALA A 12 -4.27 -3.56 6.31
N ASN A 13 -5.14 -4.54 6.00
CA ASN A 13 -5.69 -5.40 7.04
C ASN A 13 -4.63 -6.41 7.55
N LYS A 14 -4.92 -7.13 8.64
CA LYS A 14 -4.02 -8.14 9.21
C LYS A 14 -3.54 -9.17 8.20
N VAL A 15 -4.43 -9.69 7.36
CA VAL A 15 -4.09 -10.75 6.39
C VAL A 15 -3.11 -10.23 5.34
N ALA A 16 -3.37 -9.07 4.76
CA ALA A 16 -2.47 -8.43 3.81
C ALA A 16 -1.12 -8.07 4.46
N MET A 17 -1.14 -7.61 5.70
CA MET A 17 0.07 -7.28 6.46
C MET A 17 0.91 -8.53 6.77
N GLU A 18 0.28 -9.65 7.12
CA GLU A 18 0.96 -10.94 7.30
C GLU A 18 1.63 -11.43 6.00
N LEU A 19 0.91 -11.33 4.87
CA LEU A 19 1.48 -11.66 3.56
C LEU A 19 2.69 -10.78 3.24
N PHE A 20 2.63 -9.47 3.53
CA PHE A 20 3.76 -8.56 3.32
C PHE A 20 4.96 -8.89 4.23
N LYS A 21 4.70 -9.26 5.48
CA LYS A 21 5.73 -9.67 6.45
C LYS A 21 6.44 -10.95 6.02
N GLU A 22 5.78 -11.85 5.30
CA GLU A 22 6.46 -12.97 4.63
C GLU A 22 7.35 -12.47 3.48
N SER A 23 6.77 -11.74 2.53
CA SER A 23 7.50 -10.94 1.55
C SER A 23 6.56 -10.02 0.77
N LYS A 24 7.11 -8.93 0.21
CA LYS A 24 6.39 -8.07 -0.74
C LYS A 24 5.85 -8.88 -1.92
N GLU A 25 6.64 -9.81 -2.45
CA GLU A 25 6.26 -10.69 -3.56
C GLU A 25 5.11 -11.63 -3.18
N THR A 26 5.05 -12.12 -1.93
CA THR A 26 3.95 -12.93 -1.41
C THR A 26 2.63 -12.14 -1.48
N LEU A 27 2.61 -10.91 -0.97
CA LEU A 27 1.42 -10.05 -1.06
C LEU A 27 1.02 -9.78 -2.52
N MET A 28 2.00 -9.42 -3.37
CA MET A 28 1.76 -9.09 -4.77
C MET A 28 1.16 -10.25 -5.57
N ASN A 29 1.60 -11.48 -5.32
CA ASN A 29 1.13 -12.69 -6.01
C ASN A 29 -0.14 -13.30 -5.40
N SER A 30 -0.59 -12.83 -4.24
CA SER A 30 -1.82 -13.28 -3.61
C SER A 30 -3.08 -12.78 -4.34
N ASN A 31 -4.25 -13.31 -3.99
CA ASN A 31 -5.55 -12.72 -4.36
C ASN A 31 -6.06 -11.69 -3.33
N CYS A 32 -5.20 -11.18 -2.45
CA CYS A 32 -5.58 -10.17 -1.49
C CYS A 32 -5.55 -8.77 -2.15
N TYR A 33 -6.61 -7.99 -1.90
CA TYR A 33 -6.80 -6.62 -2.37
C TYR A 33 -6.85 -5.64 -1.19
N ASP A 34 -6.81 -6.13 0.05
CA ASP A 34 -7.05 -5.36 1.27
C ASP A 34 -5.77 -4.65 1.74
N PHE A 35 -5.17 -3.89 0.82
CA PHE A 35 -4.06 -3.00 1.10
C PHE A 35 -4.09 -1.79 0.19
N MET A 36 -3.49 -0.70 0.67
CA MET A 36 -3.23 0.53 -0.07
C MET A 36 -1.82 1.02 0.25
N VAL A 37 -1.23 1.77 -0.67
CA VAL A 37 0.05 2.43 -0.43
C VAL A 37 -0.10 3.94 -0.58
N TYR A 38 0.54 4.68 0.32
CA TYR A 38 0.46 6.13 0.39
C TYR A 38 1.83 6.76 0.19
N ARG A 39 1.83 7.93 -0.44
CA ARG A 39 2.98 8.83 -0.58
C ARG A 39 2.55 10.21 -0.11
N PHE A 40 3.20 10.74 0.91
CA PHE A 40 2.83 12.02 1.50
C PHE A 40 4.04 12.71 2.13
N SER A 41 3.93 14.01 2.35
CA SER A 41 4.92 14.82 3.07
C SER A 41 4.40 15.36 4.40
N ASN A 42 3.10 15.15 4.68
CA ASN A 42 2.42 15.59 5.90
C ASN A 42 1.45 14.50 6.36
N TRP A 43 1.67 13.95 7.56
CA TRP A 43 0.83 12.91 8.15
C TRP A 43 -0.65 13.33 8.26
N ASN A 44 -0.92 14.60 8.55
CA ASN A 44 -2.28 15.10 8.69
C ASN A 44 -3.10 14.96 7.39
N ALA A 45 -2.44 14.83 6.23
CA ALA A 45 -3.12 14.67 4.96
C ALA A 45 -3.69 13.26 4.74
N ILE A 46 -3.24 12.26 5.51
CA ILE A 46 -3.62 10.85 5.32
C ILE A 46 -4.20 10.19 6.57
N MET A 47 -4.23 10.88 7.71
CA MET A 47 -4.69 10.30 8.98
C MET A 47 -6.11 9.75 8.89
N GLU A 48 -7.04 10.50 8.29
CA GLU A 48 -8.44 10.05 8.14
C GLU A 48 -8.54 8.78 7.28
N GLU A 49 -7.72 8.68 6.22
CA GLU A 49 -7.68 7.48 5.38
C GLU A 49 -7.05 6.28 6.11
N LEU A 50 -6.06 6.52 6.97
CA LEU A 50 -5.41 5.48 7.77
C LEU A 50 -6.32 4.88 8.84
N GLU A 51 -7.30 5.63 9.34
CA GLU A 51 -8.29 5.12 10.31
C GLU A 51 -9.17 4.01 9.72
N GLU A 52 -9.26 3.90 8.39
CA GLU A 52 -9.98 2.82 7.71
C GLU A 52 -9.19 1.50 7.66
N TRP A 53 -7.88 1.54 7.97
CA TRP A 53 -6.99 0.39 7.91
C TRP A 53 -6.67 -0.16 9.31
N GLU A 54 -6.39 -1.47 9.40
CA GLU A 54 -6.07 -2.10 10.69
C GLU A 54 -4.62 -1.84 11.13
N ASP A 55 -3.68 -1.72 10.18
CA ASP A 55 -2.26 -1.54 10.44
C ASP A 55 -1.58 -0.79 9.29
N TYR A 56 -0.45 -0.15 9.56
CA TYR A 56 0.41 0.45 8.54
C TYR A 56 1.91 0.30 8.87
N ILE A 57 2.74 0.27 7.84
CA ILE A 57 4.20 0.17 7.96
C ILE A 57 4.92 1.06 6.95
N ASP A 58 6.04 1.65 7.37
CA ASP A 58 6.93 2.39 6.49
C ASP A 58 7.56 1.47 5.44
N ILE A 59 7.59 1.96 4.20
CA ILE A 59 8.21 1.30 3.06
C ILE A 59 9.14 2.27 2.32
N ASN A 60 9.97 1.75 1.41
CA ASN A 60 10.74 2.60 0.52
C ASN A 60 9.97 2.92 -0.77
N GLU A 61 10.46 3.92 -1.52
CA GLU A 61 9.86 4.37 -2.79
C GLU A 61 9.75 3.24 -3.84
N SER A 62 10.71 2.32 -3.90
CA SER A 62 10.66 1.17 -4.82
C SER A 62 9.47 0.26 -4.49
N ALA A 63 9.34 -0.11 -3.21
CA ALA A 63 8.24 -0.93 -2.73
C ALA A 63 6.89 -0.24 -2.95
N TYR A 64 6.80 1.08 -2.74
CA TYR A 64 5.61 1.85 -3.06
C TYR A 64 5.20 1.69 -4.54
N HIS A 65 6.13 1.92 -5.47
CA HIS A 65 5.82 1.83 -6.90
C HIS A 65 5.43 0.43 -7.35
N GLU A 66 6.08 -0.59 -6.80
CA GLU A 66 5.79 -1.99 -7.12
C GLU A 66 4.42 -2.42 -6.60
N LEU A 67 4.10 -2.09 -5.33
CA LEU A 67 2.82 -2.40 -4.71
C LEU A 67 1.67 -1.60 -5.34
N TYR A 68 1.86 -0.31 -5.62
CA TYR A 68 0.88 0.54 -6.30
C TYR A 68 0.55 0.00 -7.69
N SER A 69 1.58 -0.37 -8.45
CA SER A 69 1.41 -0.94 -9.79
C SER A 69 0.68 -2.28 -9.72
N ASN A 70 1.03 -3.12 -8.73
CA ASN A 70 0.40 -4.41 -8.52
C ASN A 70 -1.09 -4.28 -8.22
N ILE A 71 -1.50 -3.47 -7.23
CA ILE A 71 -2.91 -3.31 -6.87
C ILE A 71 -3.73 -2.75 -8.05
N CYS A 72 -3.16 -1.79 -8.80
CA CYS A 72 -3.77 -1.27 -10.03
C CYS A 72 -3.99 -2.37 -11.09
N LEU A 73 -3.02 -3.29 -11.26
CA LEU A 73 -3.16 -4.43 -12.17
C LEU A 73 -4.23 -5.41 -11.68
N LYS A 74 -4.32 -5.68 -10.37
CA LYS A 74 -5.37 -6.54 -9.82
C LYS A 74 -6.76 -5.95 -10.06
N PHE A 75 -6.97 -4.67 -9.75
CA PHE A 75 -8.24 -3.98 -10.00
C PHE A 75 -8.61 -3.95 -11.48
N ARG A 76 -7.64 -3.72 -12.38
CA ARG A 76 -7.87 -3.83 -13.83
C ARG A 76 -8.33 -5.23 -14.22
N GLY A 77 -7.79 -6.27 -13.56
CA GLY A 77 -8.22 -7.66 -13.73
C GLY A 77 -9.71 -7.86 -13.38
N LEU A 78 -10.20 -7.20 -12.33
CA LEU A 78 -11.61 -7.27 -11.92
C LEU A 78 -12.54 -6.57 -12.91
N ILE A 79 -12.17 -5.38 -13.40
CA ILE A 79 -12.98 -4.59 -14.33
C ILE A 79 -13.23 -5.32 -15.65
N LYS A 80 -12.31 -6.21 -16.09
CA LYS A 80 -12.51 -7.01 -17.32
C LYS A 80 -13.72 -7.96 -17.27
N TYR A 81 -14.27 -8.21 -16.08
CA TYR A 81 -15.39 -9.12 -15.87
C TYR A 81 -16.67 -8.40 -15.38
N LEU A 82 -16.67 -7.06 -15.41
CA LEU A 82 -17.83 -6.20 -15.15
C LEU A 82 -18.35 -5.61 -16.47
#